data_AF-F2RYC6-F1
#
_entry.id   AF-F2RYC6-F1
#
_cell.length_a   1.000
_cell.length_b   1.000
_cell.length_c   1.000
_cell.angle_alpha   90.00
_cell.angle_beta   90.00
_cell.angle_gamma   90.00
#
_symmetry.space_group_name_H-M   'P 1'
#
loop_
_entity.id
_entity.type
_entity.pdbx_description
1 polymer ?
#
loop_
_entity_poly.entity_id
_entity_poly.type
_entity_poly.pdbx_seq_one_letter_code
_entity_poly.pdbx_strand_id
1 'polypeptide(L)'
;MGRKIDPEERARRLQKRGFNPDKGSLSRERVWKELQPSTKRGYDTAKYLWQEYCQSNGAKDDDIFKQETIKHFIIYMAAGVEGQKDGKPMDSGILRMWKSFTGEWRRRKGVELPSTVVNSGVHWIKTEGELDPPKGLHIFVREGYNFSGNPQP
;
A
#
# COMPACT_ATOMS: atom_id res chain seq x y z
N MET A 1 8.92 17.40 -24.14
CA MET A 1 7.47 17.28 -23.89
C MET A 1 6.81 16.63 -25.11
N GLY A 2 6.01 15.57 -24.93
CA GLY A 2 5.29 14.95 -26.05
C GLY A 2 4.25 15.92 -26.63
N ARG A 3 4.15 16.02 -27.97
CA ARG A 3 3.11 16.85 -28.62
C ARG A 3 1.73 16.33 -28.21
N LYS A 4 0.85 17.23 -27.77
CA LYS A 4 -0.57 16.90 -27.54
C LYS A 4 -1.19 16.49 -28.88
N ILE A 5 -1.85 15.34 -28.91
CA ILE A 5 -2.61 14.89 -30.09
C ILE A 5 -3.96 15.59 -30.06
N ASP A 6 -4.26 16.29 -31.15
CA ASP A 6 -5.55 16.92 -31.39
C ASP A 6 -6.71 15.88 -31.42
N PRO A 7 -7.92 16.21 -30.92
CA PRO A 7 -9.07 15.31 -30.94
C PRO A 7 -9.39 14.74 -32.33
N GLU A 8 -9.24 15.51 -33.41
CA GLU A 8 -9.51 15.06 -34.78
C GLU A 8 -8.51 14.00 -35.23
N GLU A 9 -7.22 14.22 -34.96
CA GLU A 9 -6.17 13.23 -35.27
C GLU A 9 -6.35 11.95 -34.43
N ARG A 10 -6.90 12.06 -33.21
CA ARG A 10 -7.27 10.88 -32.41
C ARG A 10 -8.44 10.13 -33.04
N ALA A 11 -9.49 10.82 -33.48
CA ALA A 11 -10.64 10.22 -34.14
C ALA A 11 -10.23 9.49 -35.43
N ARG A 12 -9.39 10.13 -36.26
CA ARG A 12 -8.83 9.52 -37.47
C ARG A 12 -8.05 8.23 -37.17
N ARG A 13 -7.25 8.21 -36.11
CA ARG A 13 -6.51 7.01 -35.68
C ARG A 13 -7.42 5.90 -35.19
N LEU A 14 -8.47 6.22 -34.43
CA LEU A 14 -9.45 5.23 -33.94
C LEU A 14 -10.20 4.59 -35.11
N GLN A 15 -10.63 5.40 -36.07
CA GLN A 15 -11.26 4.91 -37.30
C GLN A 15 -10.32 4.03 -38.11
N LYS A 16 -9.08 4.48 -38.37
CA LYS A 16 -8.07 3.69 -39.10
C LYS A 16 -7.75 2.35 -38.44
N ARG A 17 -7.83 2.27 -37.11
CA ARG A 17 -7.58 1.04 -36.33
C ARG A 17 -8.82 0.17 -36.16
N GLY A 18 -9.97 0.54 -36.73
CA GLY A 18 -11.21 -0.21 -36.57
C GLY A 18 -11.66 -0.30 -35.11
N PHE A 19 -11.51 0.79 -34.35
CA PHE A 19 -11.89 0.82 -32.94
C PHE A 19 -13.37 0.42 -32.78
N ASN A 20 -13.62 -0.65 -32.02
CA ASN A 20 -14.97 -1.05 -31.66
C ASN A 20 -15.44 -0.25 -30.44
N PRO A 21 -16.47 0.61 -30.56
CA PRO A 21 -17.01 1.33 -29.42
C PRO A 21 -17.84 0.44 -28.47
N ASP A 22 -18.22 -0.77 -28.90
CA ASP A 22 -18.97 -1.70 -28.08
C ASP A 22 -18.09 -2.37 -27.02
N LYS A 23 -18.41 -2.05 -25.77
CA LYS A 23 -17.75 -2.59 -24.57
C LYS A 23 -18.24 -4.00 -24.23
N GLY A 24 -19.33 -4.49 -24.83
CA GLY A 24 -19.86 -5.83 -24.58
C GLY A 24 -18.86 -6.95 -24.91
N SER A 25 -17.95 -6.67 -25.85
CA SER A 25 -16.84 -7.56 -26.21
C SER A 25 -15.68 -7.57 -25.20
N LEU A 26 -15.64 -6.63 -24.25
CA LEU A 26 -14.58 -6.54 -23.26
C LEU A 26 -14.94 -7.36 -22.03
N SER A 27 -13.98 -8.18 -21.58
CA SER A 27 -14.10 -8.86 -20.30
C SER A 27 -14.28 -7.83 -19.18
N ARG A 28 -15.23 -8.10 -18.28
CA ARG A 28 -15.39 -7.33 -17.02
C ARG A 28 -14.31 -7.68 -16.01
N GLU A 29 -13.55 -8.76 -16.25
CA GLU A 29 -12.48 -9.17 -15.37
C GLU A 29 -11.34 -8.18 -15.38
N ARG A 30 -10.79 -7.96 -14.19
CA ARG A 30 -9.65 -7.07 -14.01
C ARG A 30 -8.39 -7.77 -14.50
N VAL A 31 -7.69 -7.14 -15.43
CA VAL A 31 -6.38 -7.62 -15.90
C VAL A 31 -5.30 -7.28 -14.87
N TRP A 32 -4.80 -8.30 -14.17
CA TRP A 32 -3.68 -8.15 -13.24
C TRP A 32 -2.36 -8.38 -13.95
N LYS A 33 -1.44 -7.42 -13.88
CA LYS A 33 -0.04 -7.70 -14.22
C LYS A 33 0.56 -8.63 -13.18
N GLU A 34 1.45 -9.53 -13.60
CA GLU A 34 2.29 -10.29 -12.67
C GLU A 34 3.11 -9.34 -11.78
N LEU A 35 3.21 -9.65 -10.49
CA LEU A 35 3.98 -8.85 -9.55
C LEU A 35 5.47 -9.05 -9.78
N GLN A 36 6.22 -7.96 -9.81
CA GLN A 36 7.67 -8.04 -9.72
C GLN A 36 8.06 -8.63 -8.35
N PRO A 37 9.16 -9.41 -8.26
CA PRO A 37 9.55 -10.06 -7.01
C PRO A 37 9.69 -9.11 -5.81
N SER A 38 10.18 -7.89 -6.03
CA SER A 38 10.27 -6.87 -4.99
C SER A 38 8.90 -6.40 -4.49
N THR A 39 7.93 -6.22 -5.39
CA THR A 39 6.56 -5.84 -5.03
C THR A 39 5.85 -6.97 -4.28
N LYS A 40 6.04 -8.21 -4.72
CA LYS A 40 5.48 -9.39 -4.04
C LYS A 40 5.98 -9.46 -2.60
N ARG A 41 7.30 -9.35 -2.39
CA ARG A 41 7.89 -9.32 -1.04
C ARG A 41 7.30 -8.20 -0.18
N GLY A 42 7.18 -6.98 -0.73
CA GLY A 42 6.57 -5.87 -0.01
C GLY A 42 5.11 -6.13 0.39
N TYR A 43 4.34 -6.80 -0.45
CA TYR A 43 2.96 -7.19 -0.15
C TYR A 43 2.91 -8.26 0.94
N ASP A 44 3.74 -9.30 0.83
CA ASP A 44 3.81 -10.37 1.82
C ASP A 44 4.18 -9.82 3.21
N THR A 45 5.16 -8.90 3.28
CA THR A 45 5.52 -8.20 4.52
C THR A 45 4.35 -7.38 5.08
N ALA A 46 3.69 -6.58 4.24
CA ALA A 46 2.58 -5.74 4.70
C ALA A 46 1.39 -6.58 5.21
N LYS A 47 1.11 -7.71 4.54
CA LYS A 47 0.10 -8.68 4.99
C LYS A 47 0.47 -9.28 6.34
N TYR A 48 1.71 -9.71 6.50
CA TYR A 48 2.18 -10.30 7.75
C TYR A 48 2.04 -9.32 8.92
N LEU A 49 2.49 -8.07 8.74
CA LEU A 49 2.37 -7.03 9.76
C LEU A 49 0.91 -6.76 10.14
N TRP A 50 0.00 -6.75 9.17
CA TRP A 50 -1.43 -6.58 9.45
C TRP A 50 -2.01 -7.76 10.24
N GLN A 51 -1.62 -9.00 9.89
CA GLN A 51 -2.07 -10.20 10.61
C GLN A 51 -1.54 -10.23 12.04
N GLU A 52 -0.27 -9.89 12.23
CA GLU A 52 0.36 -9.79 13.55
C GLU A 52 -0.29 -8.69 14.39
N TYR A 53 -0.54 -7.52 13.81
CA TYR A 53 -1.28 -6.44 14.44
C TYR A 53 -2.67 -6.90 14.89
N CYS A 54 -3.41 -7.58 14.02
CA CYS A 54 -4.73 -8.12 14.34
C CYS A 54 -4.69 -9.10 15.52
N GLN A 55 -3.71 -10.02 15.51
CA GLN A 55 -3.55 -11.02 16.57
C GLN A 55 -3.18 -10.38 17.91
N SER A 56 -2.23 -9.45 17.91
CA SER A 56 -1.70 -8.84 19.13
C SER A 56 -2.63 -7.78 19.74
N ASN A 57 -3.44 -7.11 18.93
CA ASN A 57 -4.29 -5.99 19.37
C ASN A 57 -5.80 -6.32 19.35
N GLY A 58 -6.16 -7.59 19.09
CA GLY A 58 -7.55 -8.04 19.06
C GLY A 58 -8.39 -7.46 17.90
N ALA A 59 -7.73 -6.87 16.89
CA ALA A 59 -8.40 -6.34 15.72
C ALA A 59 -8.78 -7.46 14.73
N LYS A 60 -9.88 -7.28 14.03
CA LYS A 60 -10.31 -8.14 12.93
C LYS A 60 -9.90 -7.53 11.60
N ASP A 61 -9.85 -8.35 10.56
CA ASP A 61 -9.45 -7.91 9.22
C ASP A 61 -10.33 -6.75 8.71
N ASP A 62 -11.64 -6.76 9.02
CA ASP A 62 -12.59 -5.70 8.64
C ASP A 62 -12.51 -4.45 9.52
N ASP A 63 -11.75 -4.46 10.61
CA ASP A 63 -11.56 -3.25 11.43
C ASP A 63 -10.72 -2.19 10.71
N ILE A 64 -10.08 -2.52 9.58
CA ILE A 64 -9.33 -1.57 8.75
C ILE A 64 -10.19 -0.39 8.26
N PHE A 65 -11.51 -0.50 8.25
CA PHE A 65 -12.41 0.60 7.89
C PHE A 65 -12.60 1.62 9.02
N LYS A 66 -12.18 1.30 10.26
CA LYS A 66 -12.25 2.19 11.42
C LYS A 66 -11.03 3.10 11.46
N GLN A 67 -11.28 4.40 11.68
CA GLN A 67 -10.20 5.41 11.70
C GLN A 67 -9.17 5.17 12.80
N GLU A 68 -9.61 4.75 13.99
CA GLU A 68 -8.72 4.40 15.10
C GLU A 68 -7.77 3.26 14.75
N THR A 69 -8.27 2.24 14.06
CA THR A 69 -7.48 1.07 13.65
C THR A 69 -6.46 1.44 12.57
N ILE A 70 -6.84 2.27 11.60
CA ILE A 70 -5.92 2.78 10.58
C ILE A 70 -4.74 3.51 11.25
N LYS A 71 -5.03 4.45 12.17
CA LYS A 71 -4.00 5.23 12.84
C LYS A 71 -3.09 4.37 13.70
N HIS A 72 -3.66 3.47 14.50
CA HIS A 72 -2.89 2.60 15.38
C HIS A 72 -2.04 1.59 14.59
N PHE A 73 -2.56 1.07 13.48
CA PHE A 73 -1.78 0.22 12.58
C PHE A 73 -0.65 0.99 11.89
N ILE A 74 -0.84 2.26 11.53
CA ILE A 74 0.24 3.10 10.99
C ILE A 74 1.36 3.31 12.02
N ILE A 75 1.02 3.55 13.28
CA ILE A 75 2.00 3.63 14.38
C ILE A 75 2.74 2.29 14.53
N TYR A 76 2.01 1.17 14.48
CA TYR A 76 2.59 -0.17 14.53
C TYR A 76 3.59 -0.41 13.39
N MET A 77 3.23 -0.06 12.15
CA MET A 77 4.14 -0.15 11.00
C MET A 77 5.37 0.75 11.17
N ALA A 78 5.17 1.98 11.66
CA ALA A 78 6.24 2.95 11.80
C ALA A 78 7.34 2.49 12.77
N ALA A 79 6.97 1.80 13.83
CA ALA A 79 7.93 1.25 14.78
C ALA A 79 8.86 0.17 14.16
N GLY A 80 8.44 -0.47 13.07
CA GLY A 80 9.25 -1.45 12.32
C GLY A 80 10.01 -0.89 11.12
N VAL A 81 9.94 0.42 10.83
CA VAL A 81 10.64 1.02 9.69
C VAL A 81 12.10 1.30 10.05
N GLU A 82 13.01 0.67 9.31
CA GLU A 82 14.43 1.02 9.35
C GLU A 82 14.68 2.41 8.73
N GLY A 83 15.48 3.22 9.42
CA GLY A 83 15.83 4.58 9.01
C GLY A 83 15.06 5.64 9.79
N GLN A 84 15.83 6.46 10.52
CA GLN A 84 15.31 7.57 11.30
C GLN A 84 15.74 8.90 10.70
N LYS A 85 14.87 9.89 10.77
CA LYS A 85 15.20 11.30 10.56
C LYS A 85 14.82 12.03 11.84
N ASP A 86 15.79 12.72 12.45
CA ASP A 86 15.58 13.45 13.71
C ASP A 86 15.02 12.55 14.84
N GLY A 87 15.46 11.28 14.88
CA GLY A 87 15.01 10.28 15.85
C GLY A 87 13.64 9.64 15.57
N LYS A 88 12.96 10.03 14.49
CA LYS A 88 11.63 9.52 14.09
C LYS A 88 11.70 8.63 12.85
N PRO A 89 10.85 7.60 12.72
CA PRO A 89 10.77 6.81 11.50
C PRO A 89 10.48 7.69 10.27
N MET A 90 11.15 7.41 9.15
CA MET A 90 11.00 8.24 7.96
C MET A 90 9.62 8.05 7.29
N ASP A 91 8.87 9.14 7.10
CA ASP A 91 7.53 9.14 6.48
C ASP A 91 7.49 8.37 5.14
N SER A 92 8.56 8.47 4.36
CA SER A 92 8.68 7.79 3.06
C SER A 92 8.68 6.26 3.21
N GLY A 93 9.28 5.73 4.29
CA GLY A 93 9.29 4.31 4.62
C GLY A 93 7.92 3.82 5.05
N ILE A 94 7.24 4.57 5.92
CA ILE A 94 5.88 4.27 6.37
C ILE A 94 4.91 4.32 5.20
N LEU A 95 5.00 5.35 4.37
CA LEU A 95 4.16 5.51 3.17
C LEU A 95 4.38 4.37 2.18
N ARG A 96 5.61 3.88 2.03
CA ARG A 96 5.91 2.70 1.21
C ARG A 96 5.20 1.46 1.76
N MET A 97 5.24 1.24 3.08
CA MET A 97 4.56 0.11 3.71
C MET A 97 3.03 0.21 3.57
N TRP A 98 2.46 1.39 3.79
CA TRP A 98 1.03 1.64 3.62
C TRP A 98 0.56 1.38 2.18
N LYS A 99 1.34 1.81 1.18
CA LYS A 99 1.05 1.51 -0.23
C LYS A 99 1.13 0.01 -0.54
N SER A 100 2.10 -0.69 0.03
CA SER A 100 2.19 -2.15 -0.09
C SER A 100 0.97 -2.84 0.52
N PHE A 101 0.53 -2.41 1.70
CA PHE A 101 -0.66 -2.92 2.37
C PHE A 101 -1.92 -2.74 1.51
N THR A 102 -2.20 -1.51 1.07
CA THR A 102 -3.39 -1.22 0.25
C THR A 102 -3.38 -1.97 -1.09
N GLY A 103 -2.18 -2.15 -1.68
CA GLY A 103 -1.97 -2.94 -2.90
C GLY A 103 -2.17 -4.44 -2.69
N GLU A 104 -1.68 -4.98 -1.57
CA GLU A 104 -1.91 -6.36 -1.14
C GLU A 104 -3.38 -6.62 -0.88
N TRP A 105 -4.02 -5.76 -0.08
CA TRP A 105 -5.44 -5.86 0.27
C TRP A 105 -6.29 -6.00 -0.98
N ARG A 106 -6.06 -5.11 -1.95
CA ARG A 106 -6.76 -5.10 -3.23
C ARG A 106 -6.64 -6.43 -3.98
N ARG A 107 -5.48 -7.10 -3.93
CA ARG A 107 -5.28 -8.40 -4.58
C ARG A 107 -5.87 -9.55 -3.78
N ARG A 108 -5.69 -9.56 -2.46
CA ARG A 108 -6.20 -10.61 -1.57
C ARG A 108 -7.72 -10.63 -1.51
N LYS A 109 -8.35 -9.46 -1.47
CA LYS A 109 -9.81 -9.31 -1.31
C LYS A 109 -10.55 -9.13 -2.64
N GLY A 110 -9.84 -8.86 -3.73
CA GLY A 110 -10.43 -8.52 -5.04
C GLY A 110 -11.12 -7.16 -5.07
N VAL A 111 -11.20 -6.44 -3.95
CA VAL A 111 -11.82 -5.12 -3.80
C VAL A 111 -10.82 -4.14 -3.22
N GLU A 112 -10.89 -2.90 -3.69
CA GLU A 112 -10.03 -1.83 -3.23
C GLU A 112 -10.54 -1.27 -1.91
N LEU A 113 -9.64 -0.85 -1.03
CA LEU A 113 -10.04 -0.02 0.10
C LEU A 113 -10.65 1.30 -0.42
N PRO A 114 -11.70 1.82 0.24
CA PRO A 114 -12.24 3.14 -0.08
C PRO A 114 -11.16 4.20 -0.07
N SER A 115 -11.25 5.17 -0.98
CA SER A 115 -10.31 6.29 -1.05
C SER A 115 -10.22 7.07 0.26
N THR A 116 -11.30 7.14 1.02
CA THR A 116 -11.35 7.77 2.35
C THR A 116 -10.41 7.09 3.34
N VAL A 117 -10.35 5.75 3.36
CA VAL A 117 -9.43 4.96 4.20
C VAL A 117 -7.99 5.19 3.75
N VAL A 118 -7.72 5.05 2.45
CA VAL A 118 -6.37 5.19 1.88
C VAL A 118 -5.83 6.60 2.12
N ASN A 119 -6.63 7.63 1.83
CA ASN A 119 -6.23 9.02 1.92
C ASN A 119 -6.12 9.48 3.37
N SER A 120 -6.96 8.99 4.28
CA SER A 120 -6.83 9.26 5.71
C SER A 120 -5.48 8.76 6.24
N GLY A 121 -5.11 7.52 5.91
CA GLY A 121 -3.79 6.98 6.28
C GLY A 121 -2.63 7.78 5.68
N VAL A 122 -2.71 8.18 4.41
CA VAL A 122 -1.68 9.02 3.77
C VAL A 122 -1.57 10.39 4.41
N HIS A 123 -2.70 11.03 4.76
CA HIS A 123 -2.68 12.33 5.42
C HIS A 123 -2.06 12.19 6.81
N TRP A 124 -2.51 11.21 7.59
CA TRP A 124 -1.96 10.93 8.92
C TRP A 124 -0.44 10.78 8.91
N ILE A 125 0.12 9.99 7.99
CA ILE A 125 1.57 9.80 7.83
C ILE A 125 2.31 11.12 7.52
N LYS A 126 1.68 12.05 6.81
CA LYS A 126 2.32 13.30 6.35
C LYS A 126 2.15 14.47 7.30
N THR A 127 1.10 14.47 8.13
CA THR A 127 0.71 15.65 8.93
C THR A 127 1.05 15.51 10.41
N GLU A 128 1.15 14.30 10.94
CA GLU A 128 1.15 14.09 12.40
C GLU A 128 2.51 13.64 12.91
N GLY A 129 3.04 14.42 13.87
CA GLY A 129 4.30 14.19 14.56
C GLY A 129 4.25 13.19 15.71
N GLU A 130 3.11 12.53 15.93
CA GLU A 130 2.87 11.48 16.94
C GLU A 130 3.23 10.07 16.41
N LEU A 131 4.41 9.92 15.83
CA LEU A 131 5.04 8.61 15.63
C LEU A 131 5.86 8.19 16.85
N ASP A 132 5.63 8.81 18.01
CA ASP A 132 6.12 8.28 19.27
C ASP A 132 5.20 7.10 19.65
N PRO A 133 5.71 5.86 19.68
CA PRO A 133 4.91 4.75 20.17
C PRO A 133 4.51 5.06 21.63
N PRO A 134 3.26 4.80 22.04
CA PRO A 134 2.87 4.95 23.43
C PRO A 134 3.82 4.11 24.30
N LYS A 135 4.35 4.71 25.37
CA LYS A 135 5.20 4.02 26.36
C LYS A 135 4.47 2.76 26.83
N GLY A 136 4.99 1.60 26.45
CA GLY A 136 4.40 0.29 26.79
C GLY A 136 4.03 -0.61 25.62
N LEU A 137 4.19 -0.17 24.36
CA LEU A 137 4.08 -1.07 23.22
C LEU A 137 5.30 -2.01 23.18
N HIS A 138 5.20 -3.16 23.85
CA HIS A 138 6.19 -4.24 23.77
C HIS A 138 6.10 -4.90 22.39
N ILE A 139 6.84 -4.35 21.42
CA ILE A 139 7.05 -5.01 20.13
C ILE A 139 8.02 -6.16 20.38
N PHE A 140 7.52 -7.38 20.37
CA PHE A 140 8.36 -8.58 20.29
C PHE A 140 8.92 -8.66 18.88
N VAL A 141 10.00 -7.94 18.62
CA VAL A 141 10.82 -8.18 17.42
C VAL A 141 11.43 -9.56 17.60
N ARG A 142 10.85 -10.59 16.96
CA ARG A 142 11.55 -11.86 16.80
C ARG A 142 12.80 -11.58 15.98
N GLU A 143 13.97 -11.77 16.59
CA GLU A 143 15.26 -11.71 15.91
C GLU A 143 15.21 -12.63 14.68
N GLY A 144 15.38 -12.06 13.48
CA GLY A 144 15.40 -12.85 12.26
C GLY A 144 15.18 -12.12 10.93
N TYR A 145 14.74 -10.85 10.92
CA TYR A 145 14.50 -10.12 9.67
C TYR A 145 15.39 -8.89 9.55
N ASN A 146 16.56 -9.07 8.92
CA ASN A 146 17.37 -7.98 8.37
C ASN A 146 16.64 -7.39 7.15
N PHE A 147 16.28 -6.10 7.17
CA PHE A 147 15.73 -5.42 5.98
C PHE A 147 16.80 -4.92 5.00
N SER A 148 18.07 -5.31 5.17
CA SER A 148 19.09 -5.07 4.17
C SER A 148 18.96 -6.06 3.01
N GLY A 149 18.42 -5.60 1.89
CA GLY A 149 18.33 -6.35 0.63
C GLY A 149 19.68 -6.62 -0.05
N ASN A 150 20.71 -6.99 0.70
CA ASN A 150 21.97 -7.50 0.15
C ASN A 150 22.10 -8.99 0.45
N PRO A 151 22.22 -9.85 -0.57
CA PRO A 151 22.69 -11.21 -0.34
C PRO A 151 24.16 -11.13 0.11
N GLN A 152 24.49 -11.76 1.23
CA GLN A 152 25.90 -11.96 1.62
C GLN A 152 26.53 -13.08 0.76
N PRO A 153 27.85 -13.01 0.51
CA PRO A 153 28.60 -13.94 -0.33
C PRO A 153 28.73 -15.35 0.25
#